data_AF-A0AAC8Q4G2-F1
#
_entry.id   AF-A0AAC8Q4G2-F1
#
_cell.length_a   1.000
_cell.length_b   1.000
_cell.length_c   1.000
_cell.angle_alpha   90.00
_cell.angle_beta   90.00
_cell.angle_gamma   90.00
#
_symmetry.space_group_name_H-M   'P 1'
#
loop_
_entity.id
_entity.type
_entity.pdbx_description
1 polymer ?
#
loop_
_entity_poly.entity_id
_entity_poly.type
_entity_poly.pdbx_seq_one_letter_code
_entity_poly.pdbx_strand_id
1 'polypeptide(L)'
;MTHRKKLLTGLCALLSGVGGAALATDSVPGELPRHELPPSKDGNLVLGLCDGETSLEVKGVKEGEPLSRAQALEVTSKLMEEWRRKNPDARWDVVAQAPAPKPPGPANPQGPRSPPAVAPTPQKPSAGKSNQAEGPTASSGAPGMAEKKDAHVQTGHTYGAFSQRDEELWAASTQAFVEEGNRVFHDADALGSKVAVSCDMCHPDAANTHPETYPKYQVQFGRVALLRDMINWCIENPVRGKPLADNDPKMRAMEAYIYAKRKGVPLEFGKH
;
A
#
# COMPACT_ATOMS: atom_id res chain seq x y z
N MET A 1 35.32 16.19 -64.10
CA MET A 1 34.32 15.67 -65.06
C MET A 1 32.96 15.64 -64.36
N THR A 2 32.20 16.75 -64.45
CA THR A 2 30.99 16.92 -65.28
C THR A 2 29.77 16.18 -64.71
N HIS A 3 28.99 16.84 -63.84
CA HIS A 3 27.77 17.62 -64.15
C HIS A 3 26.54 16.77 -64.55
N ARG A 4 25.48 16.85 -63.73
CA ARG A 4 24.13 17.18 -64.22
C ARG A 4 23.21 17.71 -63.10
N LYS A 5 22.94 19.01 -63.18
CA LYS A 5 21.80 19.73 -62.59
C LYS A 5 20.52 19.43 -63.39
N LYS A 6 19.35 19.55 -62.73
CA LYS A 6 18.06 20.10 -63.19
C LYS A 6 17.09 19.98 -62.00
N LEU A 7 16.94 20.97 -61.12
CA LEU A 7 16.01 22.12 -61.22
C LEU A 7 14.80 21.88 -62.13
N LEU A 8 13.62 21.72 -61.51
CA LEU A 8 12.37 22.26 -62.04
C LEU A 8 11.71 23.08 -60.93
N THR A 9 11.65 24.39 -61.18
CA THR A 9 10.90 25.39 -60.45
C THR A 9 9.49 25.44 -61.05
N GLY A 10 8.45 25.46 -60.22
CA GLY A 10 7.07 25.71 -60.62
C GLY A 10 6.34 26.40 -59.49
N LEU A 11 6.16 27.71 -59.63
CA LEU A 11 5.52 28.66 -58.72
C LEU A 11 4.08 28.92 -59.18
N CYS A 12 3.09 28.83 -58.28
CA CYS A 12 1.77 29.51 -58.24
C CYS A 12 0.82 28.62 -57.39
N ALA A 13 0.02 29.08 -56.43
CA ALA A 13 -0.44 30.42 -56.11
C ALA A 13 -0.81 30.51 -54.62
N LEU A 14 -0.77 31.74 -54.12
CA LEU A 14 -1.25 32.19 -52.81
C LEU A 14 -2.73 31.87 -52.61
N LEU A 15 -3.07 31.30 -51.46
CA LEU A 15 -4.36 31.49 -50.79
C LEU A 15 -4.09 31.76 -49.31
N SER A 16 -4.17 33.03 -48.96
CA SER A 16 -4.26 33.53 -47.60
C SER A 16 -5.55 33.00 -46.96
N GLY A 17 -5.45 32.40 -45.78
CA GLY A 17 -6.60 31.92 -45.02
C GLY A 17 -6.27 31.87 -43.53
N VAL A 18 -6.83 32.81 -42.80
CA VAL A 18 -6.78 33.03 -41.35
C VAL A 18 -7.19 31.77 -40.58
N GLY A 19 -6.52 31.46 -39.47
CA GLY A 19 -7.06 30.51 -38.49
C GLY A 19 -5.98 29.90 -37.60
N GLY A 20 -5.61 30.62 -36.54
CA GLY A 20 -4.99 29.97 -35.39
C GLY A 20 -5.97 28.97 -34.80
N ALA A 21 -5.69 27.68 -34.92
CA ALA A 21 -6.32 26.67 -34.10
C ALA A 21 -5.47 26.53 -32.84
N ALA A 22 -5.96 27.12 -31.75
CA ALA A 22 -5.56 26.73 -30.41
C ALA A 22 -5.68 25.21 -30.32
N LEU A 23 -4.60 24.54 -29.92
CA LEU A 23 -4.66 23.14 -29.51
C LEU A 23 -5.51 23.08 -28.24
N ALA A 24 -6.82 22.91 -28.42
CA ALA A 24 -7.70 22.46 -27.35
C ALA A 24 -7.16 21.10 -26.90
N THR A 25 -6.77 21.02 -25.63
CA THR A 25 -6.56 19.76 -24.94
C THR A 25 -7.94 19.13 -24.76
N ASP A 26 -8.44 18.49 -25.82
CA ASP A 26 -9.62 17.64 -25.70
C ASP A 26 -9.23 16.44 -24.82
N SER A 27 -9.86 16.38 -23.66
CA SER A 27 -9.79 15.26 -22.72
C SER A 27 -10.12 13.97 -23.46
N VAL A 28 -9.28 12.95 -23.31
CA VAL A 28 -9.50 11.63 -23.90
C VAL A 28 -10.85 11.08 -23.40
N PRO A 29 -11.78 10.70 -24.29
CA PRO A 29 -13.03 10.07 -23.88
C PRO A 29 -12.72 8.73 -23.21
N GLY A 30 -13.09 8.60 -21.93
CA GLY A 30 -12.85 7.39 -21.12
C GLY A 30 -11.82 7.57 -20.00
N GLU A 31 -11.17 8.74 -19.88
CA GLU A 31 -10.36 9.03 -18.70
C GLU A 31 -11.28 9.33 -17.51
N LEU A 32 -11.25 8.49 -16.47
CA LEU A 32 -11.96 8.75 -15.22
C LEU A 32 -11.44 10.06 -14.61
N PRO A 33 -12.31 10.94 -14.07
CA PRO A 33 -11.89 12.19 -13.44
C PRO A 33 -10.84 11.94 -12.36
N ARG A 34 -9.69 12.61 -12.42
CA ARG A 34 -8.67 12.54 -11.35
C ARG A 34 -8.75 13.79 -10.50
N HIS A 35 -8.51 13.64 -9.20
CA HIS A 35 -8.27 14.80 -8.36
C HIS A 35 -6.91 15.43 -8.67
N GLU A 36 -6.94 16.68 -9.11
CA GLU A 36 -5.77 17.53 -9.22
C GLU A 36 -5.88 18.68 -8.23
N LEU A 37 -4.81 18.94 -7.47
CA LEU A 37 -4.77 20.09 -6.59
C LEU A 37 -4.74 21.37 -7.42
N PRO A 38 -5.57 22.37 -7.10
CA PRO A 38 -5.56 23.62 -7.85
C PRO A 38 -4.21 24.31 -7.70
N PRO A 39 -3.59 24.80 -8.80
CA PRO A 39 -2.32 25.49 -8.72
C PRO A 39 -2.48 26.85 -8.02
N SER A 40 -1.55 27.21 -7.13
CA SER A 40 -1.48 28.56 -6.59
C SER A 40 -0.90 29.52 -7.64
N LYS A 41 -1.63 30.59 -7.93
CA LYS A 41 -1.16 31.67 -8.83
C LYS A 41 0.05 32.41 -8.27
N ASP A 42 0.18 32.44 -6.94
CA ASP A 42 1.25 33.13 -6.23
C ASP A 42 2.40 32.18 -5.85
N GLY A 43 2.35 30.91 -6.26
CA GLY A 43 3.33 29.87 -5.90
C GLY A 43 3.33 29.52 -4.41
N ASN A 44 2.20 29.75 -3.73
CA ASN A 44 2.00 29.35 -2.35
C ASN A 44 1.72 27.85 -2.24
N LEU A 45 2.01 27.28 -1.08
CA LEU A 45 1.70 25.90 -0.74
C LEU A 45 0.18 25.67 -0.79
N VAL A 46 -0.25 24.62 -1.50
CA VAL A 46 -1.65 24.18 -1.51
C VAL A 46 -1.75 22.81 -0.86
N LEU A 47 -2.48 22.73 0.27
CA LEU A 47 -2.75 21.48 0.94
C LEU A 47 -4.12 20.95 0.54
N GLY A 48 -4.19 19.70 0.09
CA GLY A 48 -5.44 18.99 -0.16
C GLY A 48 -5.64 17.82 0.78
N LEU A 49 -6.90 17.50 1.05
CA LEU A 49 -7.28 16.27 1.71
C LEU A 49 -7.31 15.12 0.71
N CYS A 50 -7.22 13.89 1.23
CA CYS A 50 -7.38 12.68 0.42
C CYS A 50 -8.80 12.51 -0.15
N ASP A 51 -9.73 13.42 0.20
CA ASP A 51 -11.13 13.48 -0.23
C ASP A 51 -11.31 13.98 -1.69
N GLY A 52 -10.23 14.43 -2.33
CA GLY A 52 -10.25 14.79 -3.74
C GLY A 52 -11.07 16.04 -4.07
N GLU A 53 -11.46 16.82 -3.07
CA GLU A 53 -12.31 17.99 -3.26
C GLU A 53 -11.87 19.16 -2.37
N THR A 54 -11.43 18.87 -1.16
CA THR A 54 -11.12 19.87 -0.15
C THR A 54 -9.65 20.23 -0.22
N SER A 55 -9.37 21.47 -0.59
CA SER A 55 -8.02 22.02 -0.65
C SER A 55 -8.00 23.46 -0.15
N LEU A 56 -6.85 23.87 0.37
CA LEU A 56 -6.64 25.20 0.93
C LEU A 56 -5.24 25.69 0.58
N GLU A 57 -5.19 26.87 -0.05
CA GLU A 57 -3.96 27.60 -0.27
C GLU A 57 -3.48 28.26 1.03
N VAL A 58 -2.23 28.00 1.41
CA VAL A 58 -1.59 28.56 2.60
C VAL A 58 -0.87 29.85 2.25
N LYS A 59 -1.55 30.97 2.46
CA LYS A 59 -0.99 32.30 2.17
C LYS A 59 0.30 32.54 2.97
N GLY A 60 1.32 33.04 2.28
CA GLY A 60 2.59 33.45 2.89
C GLY A 60 3.58 32.31 3.14
N VAL A 61 3.31 31.12 2.62
CA VAL A 61 4.24 29.98 2.65
C VAL A 61 4.38 29.46 1.23
N LYS A 62 5.61 29.42 0.71
CA LYS A 62 5.87 28.96 -0.66
C LYS A 62 5.85 27.44 -0.74
N GLU A 63 5.58 26.91 -1.93
CA GLU A 63 5.71 25.48 -2.19
C GLU A 63 7.12 24.99 -1.80
N GLY A 64 7.19 23.91 -1.02
CA GLY A 64 8.45 23.37 -0.48
C GLY A 64 8.92 23.98 0.85
N GLU A 65 8.30 25.06 1.35
CA GLU A 65 8.60 25.60 2.68
C GLU A 65 7.80 24.91 3.79
N PRO A 66 8.42 24.63 4.96
CA PRO A 66 7.71 23.99 6.06
C PRO A 66 6.78 24.97 6.78
N LEU A 67 5.61 24.48 7.19
CA LEU A 67 4.71 25.20 8.09
C LEU A 67 5.22 25.17 9.53
N SER A 68 5.04 26.27 10.27
CA SER A 68 5.12 26.20 11.74
C SER A 68 4.01 25.31 12.29
N ARG A 69 4.20 24.74 13.48
CA ARG A 69 3.17 23.90 14.13
C ARG A 69 1.83 24.63 14.28
N ALA A 70 1.85 25.92 14.60
CA ALA A 70 0.63 26.71 14.75
C ALA A 70 -0.10 26.90 13.41
N GLN A 71 0.63 27.25 12.36
CA GLN A 71 0.07 27.35 11.00
C GLN A 71 -0.48 26.01 10.52
N ALA A 72 0.25 24.91 10.75
CA ALA A 72 -0.20 23.58 10.36
C ALA A 72 -1.50 23.19 11.06
N LEU A 73 -1.63 23.46 12.37
CA LEU A 73 -2.87 23.21 13.12
C LEU A 73 -4.04 24.06 12.60
N GLU A 74 -3.81 25.33 12.29
CA GLU A 74 -4.84 26.22 11.76
C GLU A 74 -5.33 25.76 10.38
N VAL A 75 -4.40 25.50 9.47
CA VAL A 75 -4.68 25.07 8.10
C VAL A 75 -5.39 23.72 8.09
N THR A 76 -4.88 22.73 8.83
CA THR A 76 -5.52 21.40 8.90
C THR A 76 -6.89 21.45 9.57
N SER A 77 -7.08 22.31 10.58
CA SER A 77 -8.41 22.51 11.20
C SER A 77 -9.42 23.07 10.21
N LYS A 78 -9.05 24.08 9.40
CA LYS A 78 -9.90 24.65 8.35
C LYS A 78 -10.28 23.63 7.29
N LEU A 79 -9.32 22.82 6.83
CA LEU A 79 -9.57 21.73 5.88
C LEU A 79 -10.57 20.71 6.46
N MET A 80 -10.38 20.27 7.70
CA MET A 80 -11.28 19.31 8.33
C MET A 80 -12.67 19.90 8.64
N GLU A 81 -12.77 21.19 8.94
CA GLU A 81 -14.05 21.88 9.10
C GLU A 81 -14.82 21.95 7.78
N GLU A 82 -14.14 22.31 6.69
CA GLU A 82 -14.75 22.30 5.36
C GLU A 82 -15.19 20.90 4.96
N TRP A 83 -14.36 19.89 5.18
CA TRP A 83 -14.71 18.50 4.92
C TRP A 83 -15.95 18.07 5.70
N ARG A 84 -16.00 18.33 7.02
CA ARG A 84 -17.19 17.99 7.84
C ARG A 84 -18.44 18.73 7.37
N ARG A 85 -18.31 19.99 6.94
CA ARG A 85 -19.43 20.76 6.37
C ARG A 85 -19.97 20.14 5.08
N LYS A 86 -19.10 19.58 4.24
CA LYS A 86 -19.47 18.86 3.01
C LYS A 86 -19.97 17.43 3.28
N ASN A 87 -19.58 16.85 4.41
CA ASN A 87 -19.86 15.45 4.77
C ASN A 87 -20.65 15.35 6.11
N PRO A 88 -21.86 15.92 6.20
CA PRO A 88 -22.60 15.97 7.47
C PRO A 88 -23.03 14.58 7.98
N ASP A 89 -23.19 13.62 7.08
CA ASP A 89 -23.60 12.25 7.41
C ASP A 89 -22.39 11.31 7.63
N ALA A 90 -21.17 11.81 7.44
CA ALA A 90 -19.98 10.99 7.67
C ALA A 90 -19.81 10.72 9.16
N ARG A 91 -19.78 9.43 9.52
CA ARG A 91 -19.50 8.97 10.87
C ARG A 91 -18.02 9.10 11.17
N TRP A 92 -17.60 10.29 11.57
CA TRP A 92 -16.24 10.53 12.07
C TRP A 92 -16.15 10.20 13.55
N ASP A 93 -15.68 9.00 13.87
CA ASP A 93 -15.49 8.58 15.26
C ASP A 93 -14.34 9.37 15.89
N VAL A 94 -14.69 10.31 16.77
CA VAL A 94 -13.70 11.00 17.60
C VAL A 94 -13.23 10.02 18.67
N VAL A 95 -12.08 9.38 18.43
CA VAL A 95 -11.41 8.60 19.45
C VAL A 95 -10.97 9.57 20.55
N ALA A 96 -11.46 9.34 21.78
CA ALA A 96 -11.04 10.14 22.93
C ALA A 96 -9.50 10.11 23.02
N GLN A 97 -8.86 11.29 23.05
CA GLN A 97 -7.43 11.36 23.27
C GLN A 97 -7.12 10.75 24.62
N ALA A 98 -6.37 9.64 24.62
CA ALA A 98 -5.78 9.14 25.83
C ALA A 98 -4.88 10.26 26.41
N PRO A 99 -4.93 10.50 27.74
CA PRO A 99 -4.00 11.44 28.35
C PRO A 99 -2.57 11.05 27.99
N ALA A 100 -1.74 12.05 27.68
CA ALA A 100 -0.35 11.82 27.29
C ALA A 100 0.32 10.85 28.29
N PRO A 101 1.02 9.80 27.82
CA PRO A 101 1.68 8.87 28.71
C PRO A 101 2.65 9.66 29.60
N LYS A 102 2.57 9.43 30.92
CA LYS A 102 3.55 9.99 31.85
C LYS A 102 4.94 9.55 31.37
N PRO A 103 5.94 10.45 31.33
CA PRO A 103 7.29 10.06 30.95
C PRO A 103 7.72 8.88 31.82
N PRO A 104 8.44 7.89 31.25
CA PRO A 104 8.88 6.74 32.01
C PRO A 104 9.64 7.24 33.24
N GLY A 105 9.22 6.77 34.42
CA GLY A 105 9.94 7.03 35.66
C GLY A 105 11.40 6.58 35.52
N PRO A 106 12.33 7.15 36.29
CA PRO A 106 13.75 6.82 36.19
C PRO A 106 13.95 5.30 36.24
N ALA A 107 14.70 4.78 35.27
CA ALA A 107 14.99 3.36 35.16
C ALA A 107 15.59 2.83 36.47
N ASN A 108 14.96 1.81 37.04
CA ASN A 108 15.46 1.14 38.23
C ASN A 108 16.73 0.34 37.84
N PRO A 109 17.88 0.46 38.54
CA PRO A 109 19.17 -0.07 38.07
C PRO A 109 19.30 -1.60 38.05
N GLN A 110 18.29 -2.36 38.48
CA GLN A 110 18.34 -3.82 38.41
C GLN A 110 17.80 -4.31 37.06
N GLY A 111 18.72 -4.63 36.15
CA GLY A 111 18.43 -5.21 34.84
C GLY A 111 17.73 -6.60 34.89
N PRO A 112 17.27 -7.12 33.74
CA PRO A 112 16.47 -8.34 33.67
C PRO A 112 17.28 -9.58 34.10
N ARG A 113 16.74 -10.38 35.03
CA ARG A 113 17.29 -11.69 35.40
C ARG A 113 16.88 -12.74 34.36
N SER A 114 17.85 -13.49 33.83
CA SER A 114 17.65 -14.57 32.87
C SER A 114 16.80 -15.73 33.43
N PRO A 115 15.90 -16.35 32.64
CA PRO A 115 15.23 -17.60 33.02
C PRO A 115 16.04 -18.86 32.60
N PRO A 116 15.88 -20.00 33.31
CA PRO A 116 16.70 -21.20 33.10
C PRO A 116 16.19 -22.08 31.93
N ALA A 117 17.11 -22.87 31.35
CA ALA A 117 16.93 -23.70 30.15
C ALA A 117 16.30 -25.08 30.44
N VAL A 118 15.55 -25.64 29.47
CA VAL A 118 15.07 -27.03 29.46
C VAL A 118 15.33 -27.69 28.09
N ALA A 119 15.80 -28.95 28.14
CA ALA A 119 16.32 -29.76 27.04
C ALA A 119 15.24 -30.50 26.20
N PRO A 120 15.56 -31.03 25.00
CA PRO A 120 14.58 -31.49 24.00
C PRO A 120 14.41 -33.01 23.93
N THR A 121 13.27 -33.47 23.37
CA THR A 121 13.07 -34.87 22.96
C THR A 121 12.39 -34.94 21.57
N PRO A 122 12.73 -35.91 20.70
CA PRO A 122 12.64 -35.76 19.24
C PRO A 122 11.57 -36.64 18.57
N GLN A 123 11.12 -36.26 17.36
CA GLN A 123 10.39 -37.18 16.49
C GLN A 123 10.85 -37.11 15.02
N LYS A 124 10.90 -38.32 14.45
CA LYS A 124 11.49 -38.77 13.17
C LYS A 124 10.48 -38.63 12.01
N PRO A 125 10.93 -38.58 10.75
CA PRO A 125 10.21 -38.02 9.60
C PRO A 125 9.54 -39.09 8.73
N SER A 126 8.65 -38.66 7.84
CA SER A 126 8.28 -39.45 6.66
C SER A 126 8.21 -38.57 5.42
N ALA A 127 8.69 -39.16 4.32
CA ALA A 127 9.11 -38.52 3.09
C ALA A 127 8.03 -38.58 2.01
N GLY A 128 8.05 -37.62 1.07
CA GLY A 128 7.17 -37.62 -0.10
C GLY A 128 7.55 -36.57 -1.14
N LYS A 129 8.46 -36.96 -2.05
CA LYS A 129 8.95 -36.33 -3.29
C LYS A 129 7.85 -35.60 -4.10
N SER A 130 7.93 -34.29 -4.33
CA SER A 130 8.59 -33.55 -5.43
C SER A 130 8.05 -33.82 -6.85
N ASN A 131 7.53 -32.78 -7.52
CA ASN A 131 7.70 -32.57 -8.95
C ASN A 131 7.62 -31.07 -9.28
N GLN A 132 8.67 -30.59 -9.92
CA GLN A 132 8.88 -29.21 -10.38
C GLN A 132 8.15 -28.98 -11.70
N ALA A 133 7.62 -27.76 -11.91
CA ALA A 133 7.57 -27.14 -13.22
C ALA A 133 7.42 -25.62 -13.05
N GLU A 134 8.41 -24.90 -13.53
CA GLU A 134 8.52 -23.44 -13.54
C GLU A 134 7.44 -22.79 -14.42
N GLY A 135 6.97 -21.61 -14.03
CA GLY A 135 6.06 -20.78 -14.82
C GLY A 135 6.29 -19.29 -14.56
N PRO A 136 6.02 -18.42 -15.54
CA PRO A 136 6.86 -17.27 -15.86
C PRO A 136 6.33 -15.94 -15.31
N THR A 137 7.24 -14.96 -15.24
CA THR A 137 7.02 -13.59 -14.77
C THR A 137 5.97 -12.84 -15.61
N ALA A 138 4.88 -12.42 -14.99
CA ALA A 138 3.86 -11.60 -15.63
C ALA A 138 4.22 -10.11 -15.57
N SER A 139 4.61 -9.55 -16.72
CA SER A 139 4.38 -8.14 -17.04
C SER A 139 2.98 -8.06 -17.65
N SER A 140 2.04 -7.41 -16.98
CA SER A 140 0.66 -7.29 -17.48
C SER A 140 0.34 -5.85 -17.87
N GLY A 141 0.72 -5.47 -19.09
CA GLY A 141 -0.12 -4.58 -19.89
C GLY A 141 -1.29 -5.41 -20.43
N ALA A 142 -2.51 -5.13 -19.99
CA ALA A 142 -3.69 -5.81 -20.50
C ALA A 142 -4.19 -5.13 -21.80
N PRO A 143 -4.45 -5.88 -22.90
CA PRO A 143 -5.03 -5.31 -24.11
C PRO A 143 -6.54 -5.06 -23.94
N GLY A 144 -7.02 -4.00 -24.58
CA GLY A 144 -8.33 -3.39 -24.38
C GLY A 144 -9.53 -4.25 -24.77
N MET A 145 -10.62 -4.07 -24.01
CA MET A 145 -11.93 -4.69 -24.28
C MET A 145 -13.06 -3.68 -24.14
N ALA A 146 -13.96 -3.70 -25.13
CA ALA A 146 -15.00 -2.72 -25.45
C ALA A 146 -15.91 -2.27 -24.29
N GLU A 147 -16.30 -0.99 -24.34
CA GLU A 147 -17.25 -0.31 -23.46
C GLU A 147 -18.60 -1.03 -23.38
N LYS A 148 -19.02 -1.40 -22.17
CA LYS A 148 -20.43 -1.65 -21.85
C LYS A 148 -21.01 -0.37 -21.26
N LYS A 149 -22.06 0.15 -21.91
CA LYS A 149 -22.63 1.50 -21.67
C LYS A 149 -23.43 1.69 -20.37
N ASP A 150 -23.56 0.68 -19.53
CA ASP A 150 -24.41 0.76 -18.32
C ASP A 150 -23.76 0.08 -17.11
N ALA A 151 -22.45 0.24 -16.92
CA ALA A 151 -21.86 -0.13 -15.64
C ALA A 151 -22.32 0.90 -14.59
N HIS A 152 -22.95 0.46 -13.51
CA HIS A 152 -23.22 1.31 -12.36
C HIS A 152 -21.89 1.91 -11.89
N VAL A 153 -21.64 3.17 -12.24
CA VAL A 153 -20.45 3.90 -11.85
C VAL A 153 -20.73 4.51 -10.47
N GLN A 154 -20.00 4.05 -9.46
CA GLN A 154 -19.88 4.72 -8.16
C GLN A 154 -19.17 6.05 -8.39
N THR A 155 -19.92 7.14 -8.30
CA THR A 155 -19.41 8.51 -8.35
C THR A 155 -19.18 9.01 -6.93
N GLY A 156 -18.06 9.71 -6.68
CA GLY A 156 -17.77 10.32 -5.36
C GLY A 156 -16.49 9.83 -4.70
N HIS A 157 -15.70 9.00 -5.38
CA HIS A 157 -14.32 8.75 -4.95
C HIS A 157 -13.36 9.75 -5.56
N THR A 158 -12.38 10.08 -4.73
CA THR A 158 -11.40 11.15 -4.83
C THR A 158 -10.38 10.89 -5.93
N TYR A 159 -10.21 9.61 -6.26
CA TYR A 159 -9.34 9.11 -7.31
C TYR A 159 -10.11 8.70 -8.58
N GLY A 160 -11.38 9.07 -8.68
CA GLY A 160 -12.23 8.89 -9.85
C GLY A 160 -13.52 8.13 -9.59
N ALA A 161 -14.33 8.04 -10.62
CA ALA A 161 -15.58 7.29 -10.58
C ALA A 161 -15.28 5.82 -10.94
N PHE A 162 -15.83 4.87 -10.20
CA PHE A 162 -15.46 3.46 -10.35
C PHE A 162 -16.65 2.62 -10.75
N SER A 163 -16.47 1.78 -11.75
CA SER A 163 -17.49 0.83 -12.18
C SER A 163 -17.51 -0.40 -11.28
N GLN A 164 -18.61 -1.16 -11.31
CA GLN A 164 -18.66 -2.50 -10.69
C GLN A 164 -17.48 -3.40 -11.14
N ARG A 165 -17.05 -3.26 -12.40
CA ARG A 165 -15.90 -4.00 -12.94
C ARG A 165 -14.61 -3.65 -12.20
N ASP A 166 -14.43 -2.39 -11.80
CA ASP A 166 -13.24 -1.94 -11.06
C ASP A 166 -13.22 -2.55 -9.66
N GLU A 167 -14.36 -2.55 -8.97
CA GLU A 167 -14.51 -3.20 -7.66
C GLU A 167 -14.19 -4.71 -7.73
N GLU A 168 -14.72 -5.40 -8.74
CA GLU A 168 -14.42 -6.81 -8.99
C GLU A 168 -12.92 -7.02 -9.25
N LEU A 169 -12.29 -6.13 -10.01
CA LEU A 169 -10.85 -6.17 -10.28
C LEU A 169 -10.02 -5.98 -9.01
N TRP A 170 -10.39 -5.06 -8.11
CA TRP A 170 -9.67 -4.84 -6.86
C TRP A 170 -9.85 -5.99 -5.88
N ALA A 171 -11.06 -6.54 -5.79
CA ALA A 171 -11.34 -7.74 -5.00
C ALA A 171 -10.48 -8.91 -5.50
N ALA A 172 -10.45 -9.13 -6.82
CA ALA A 172 -9.61 -10.14 -7.45
C ALA A 172 -8.11 -9.87 -7.20
N SER A 173 -7.67 -8.62 -7.29
CA SER A 173 -6.27 -8.24 -7.02
C SER A 173 -5.87 -8.50 -5.57
N THR A 174 -6.77 -8.20 -4.62
CA THR A 174 -6.57 -8.48 -3.20
C THR A 174 -6.48 -9.98 -2.95
N GLN A 175 -7.37 -10.75 -3.57
CA GLN A 175 -7.40 -12.21 -3.45
C GLN A 175 -6.14 -12.85 -4.06
N ALA A 176 -5.68 -12.39 -5.22
CA ALA A 176 -4.43 -12.84 -5.83
C ALA A 176 -3.22 -12.56 -4.93
N PHE A 177 -3.21 -11.44 -4.21
CA PHE A 177 -2.15 -11.12 -3.26
C PHE A 177 -2.17 -12.03 -2.02
N VAL A 178 -3.36 -12.38 -1.53
CA VAL A 178 -3.55 -13.38 -0.47
C VAL A 178 -3.11 -14.76 -0.94
N GLU A 179 -3.38 -15.13 -2.19
CA GLU A 179 -2.95 -16.39 -2.79
C GLU A 179 -1.43 -16.49 -2.94
N GLU A 180 -0.76 -15.40 -3.31
CA GLU A 180 0.70 -15.34 -3.27
C GLU A 180 1.24 -15.53 -1.85
N GLY A 181 0.59 -14.90 -0.87
CA GLY A 181 0.91 -15.10 0.54
C GLY A 181 0.74 -16.55 0.97
N ASN A 182 -0.36 -17.18 0.57
CA ASN A 182 -0.62 -18.60 0.81
C ASN A 182 0.47 -19.47 0.18
N ARG A 183 0.87 -19.20 -1.07
CA ARG A 183 1.93 -19.93 -1.76
C ARG A 183 3.25 -19.85 -0.99
N VAL A 184 3.68 -18.66 -0.60
CA VAL A 184 4.94 -18.47 0.16
C VAL A 184 4.85 -19.11 1.55
N PHE A 185 3.70 -19.02 2.20
CA PHE A 185 3.51 -19.56 3.55
C PHE A 185 3.61 -21.10 3.61
N HIS A 186 3.21 -21.78 2.53
CA HIS A 186 3.20 -23.25 2.43
C HIS A 186 4.37 -23.85 1.66
N ASP A 187 5.30 -23.04 1.18
CA ASP A 187 6.40 -23.49 0.34
C ASP A 187 7.75 -23.02 0.87
N ALA A 188 8.57 -23.98 1.31
CA ALA A 188 9.82 -23.70 1.97
C ALA A 188 10.83 -23.00 1.04
N ASP A 189 10.82 -23.33 -0.25
CA ASP A 189 11.74 -22.74 -1.23
C ASP A 189 11.34 -21.30 -1.56
N ALA A 190 10.05 -21.03 -1.76
CA ALA A 190 9.49 -19.70 -1.95
C ALA A 190 9.74 -18.79 -0.74
N LEU A 191 9.62 -19.34 0.47
CA LEU A 191 9.95 -18.66 1.72
C LEU A 191 11.45 -18.35 1.83
N GLY A 192 12.30 -19.15 1.18
CA GLY A 192 13.77 -19.03 1.25
C GLY A 192 14.38 -19.81 2.41
N SER A 193 13.72 -20.89 2.83
CA SER A 193 14.16 -21.81 3.87
C SER A 193 15.52 -22.43 3.54
N LYS A 194 16.35 -22.63 4.56
CA LYS A 194 17.62 -23.36 4.44
C LYS A 194 17.56 -24.76 5.03
N VAL A 195 16.43 -25.10 5.64
CA VAL A 195 16.19 -26.38 6.31
C VAL A 195 14.88 -27.05 5.87
N ALA A 196 14.33 -26.63 4.73
CA ALA A 196 13.08 -27.13 4.15
C ALA A 196 11.83 -27.01 5.05
N VAL A 197 11.89 -26.16 6.08
CA VAL A 197 10.75 -25.80 6.92
C VAL A 197 10.01 -24.62 6.29
N SER A 198 8.69 -24.74 6.13
CA SER A 198 7.74 -23.68 5.79
C SER A 198 6.87 -23.31 7.00
N CYS A 199 6.14 -22.19 6.92
CA CYS A 199 5.37 -21.67 8.05
C CYS A 199 4.20 -22.61 8.45
N ASP A 200 3.53 -23.21 7.46
CA ASP A 200 2.38 -24.10 7.63
C ASP A 200 2.70 -25.38 8.41
N MET A 201 3.95 -25.83 8.39
CA MET A 201 4.39 -27.00 9.16
C MET A 201 4.28 -26.79 10.67
N CYS A 202 4.31 -25.53 11.15
CA CYS A 202 4.08 -25.17 12.56
C CYS A 202 2.75 -24.45 12.77
N HIS A 203 2.28 -23.72 11.77
CA HIS A 203 1.07 -22.92 11.80
C HIS A 203 0.14 -23.30 10.64
N PRO A 204 -0.48 -24.51 10.64
CA PRO A 204 -1.35 -24.93 9.55
C PRO A 204 -2.44 -23.89 9.30
N ASP A 205 -2.57 -23.43 8.06
CA ASP A 205 -3.56 -22.39 7.70
C ASP A 205 -3.45 -21.09 8.53
N ALA A 206 -2.21 -20.70 8.90
CA ALA A 206 -1.90 -19.58 9.78
C ALA A 206 -2.52 -19.69 11.20
N ALA A 207 -2.83 -20.91 11.65
CA ALA A 207 -3.35 -21.15 12.99
C ALA A 207 -2.39 -20.63 14.08
N ASN A 208 -2.96 -20.06 15.15
CA ASN A 208 -2.23 -19.55 16.32
C ASN A 208 -1.18 -18.47 16.02
N THR A 209 -1.26 -17.77 14.88
CA THR A 209 -0.39 -16.63 14.56
C THR A 209 -0.84 -15.33 15.24
N HIS A 210 -2.14 -15.23 15.55
CA HIS A 210 -2.78 -14.12 16.29
C HIS A 210 -2.40 -12.70 15.81
N PRO A 211 -2.53 -12.38 14.50
CA PRO A 211 -2.23 -11.06 13.95
C PRO A 211 -3.05 -9.95 14.60
N GLU A 212 -4.25 -10.25 15.10
CA GLU A 212 -5.15 -9.32 15.78
C GLU A 212 -4.61 -8.77 17.11
N THR A 213 -3.55 -9.38 17.66
CA THR A 213 -2.95 -8.96 18.93
C THR A 213 -1.76 -8.02 18.76
N TYR A 214 -1.26 -7.86 17.53
CA TYR A 214 -0.15 -6.97 17.23
C TYR A 214 -0.62 -5.52 17.01
N PRO A 215 0.17 -4.50 17.40
CA PRO A 215 1.46 -4.57 18.09
C PRO A 215 1.35 -5.09 19.52
N LYS A 216 2.34 -5.87 19.97
CA LYS A 216 2.45 -6.30 21.37
C LYS A 216 3.89 -6.39 21.82
N TYR A 217 4.11 -6.28 23.13
CA TYR A 217 5.41 -6.63 23.70
C TYR A 217 5.69 -8.10 23.39
N GLN A 218 6.92 -8.44 23.02
CA GLN A 218 7.29 -9.83 22.84
C GLN A 218 8.54 -10.12 23.62
N VAL A 219 8.43 -11.06 24.56
CA VAL A 219 9.49 -11.41 25.50
C VAL A 219 10.73 -11.91 24.77
N GLN A 220 10.57 -12.57 23.61
CA GLN A 220 11.68 -13.02 22.76
C GLN A 220 12.54 -11.85 22.24
N PHE A 221 11.95 -10.67 22.05
CA PHE A 221 12.66 -9.49 21.55
C PHE A 221 13.02 -8.49 22.65
N GLY A 222 12.39 -8.58 23.82
CA GLY A 222 12.51 -7.56 24.88
C GLY A 222 11.97 -6.19 24.48
N ARG A 223 11.11 -6.12 23.45
CA ARG A 223 10.50 -4.89 22.93
C ARG A 223 9.10 -5.15 22.37
N VAL A 224 8.38 -4.06 22.07
CA VAL A 224 7.18 -4.13 21.23
C VAL A 224 7.57 -4.56 19.82
N ALA A 225 6.80 -5.50 19.29
CA ALA A 225 6.94 -6.03 17.95
C ALA A 225 5.64 -5.86 17.16
N LEU A 226 5.82 -5.72 15.85
CA LEU A 226 4.78 -5.84 14.84
C LEU A 226 4.68 -7.29 14.35
N LEU A 227 3.63 -7.60 13.61
CA LEU A 227 3.46 -8.93 13.02
C LEU A 227 4.65 -9.32 12.14
N ARG A 228 5.16 -8.39 11.32
CA ARG A 228 6.34 -8.61 10.45
C ARG A 228 7.63 -8.89 11.21
N ASP A 229 7.82 -8.31 12.41
CA ASP A 229 8.94 -8.66 13.27
C ASP A 229 8.87 -10.14 13.65
N MET A 230 7.67 -10.64 13.99
CA MET A 230 7.48 -12.05 14.31
C MET A 230 7.64 -12.95 13.09
N ILE A 231 7.15 -12.54 11.91
CA ILE A 231 7.36 -13.28 10.65
C ILE A 231 8.86 -13.43 10.38
N ASN A 232 9.65 -12.33 10.46
CA ASN A 232 11.10 -12.41 10.26
C ASN A 232 11.80 -13.24 11.34
N TRP A 233 11.37 -13.18 12.60
CA TRP A 233 11.91 -14.05 13.63
C TRP A 233 11.66 -15.53 13.33
N CYS A 234 10.48 -15.89 12.81
CA CYS A 234 10.19 -17.24 12.34
C CYS A 234 11.07 -17.64 11.13
N ILE A 235 11.31 -16.70 10.20
CA ILE A 235 12.19 -16.93 9.05
C ILE A 235 13.63 -17.20 9.52
N GLU A 236 14.15 -16.41 10.46
CA GLU A 236 15.54 -16.51 10.92
C GLU A 236 15.78 -17.75 11.80
N ASN A 237 14.84 -18.08 12.68
CA ASN A 237 15.08 -19.05 13.75
C ASN A 237 14.67 -20.47 13.34
N PRO A 238 13.37 -20.81 13.21
CA PRO A 238 12.96 -22.13 12.71
C PRO A 238 13.34 -22.40 11.26
N VAL A 239 13.14 -21.44 10.36
CA VAL A 239 13.30 -21.62 8.90
C VAL A 239 14.75 -21.45 8.43
N ARG A 240 15.61 -20.82 9.26
CA ARG A 240 17.03 -20.54 8.96
C ARG A 240 17.24 -19.76 7.66
N GLY A 241 16.21 -19.04 7.23
CA GLY A 241 16.23 -18.18 6.05
C GLY A 241 16.88 -16.83 6.31
N LYS A 242 16.97 -16.02 5.26
CA LYS A 242 17.37 -14.62 5.38
C LYS A 242 16.11 -13.78 5.67
N PRO A 243 16.14 -12.85 6.65
CA PRO A 243 15.01 -11.96 6.88
C PRO A 243 14.69 -11.15 5.62
N LEU A 244 13.39 -10.91 5.43
CA LEU A 244 12.85 -10.14 4.32
C LEU A 244 12.76 -8.66 4.72
N ALA A 245 12.89 -7.77 3.73
CA ALA A 245 12.63 -6.36 3.94
C ALA A 245 11.13 -6.11 4.22
N ASP A 246 10.80 -5.04 4.96
CA ASP A 246 9.40 -4.70 5.27
C ASP A 246 8.55 -4.38 4.03
N ASN A 247 9.20 -3.97 2.94
CA ASN A 247 8.56 -3.73 1.65
C ASN A 247 8.72 -4.88 0.66
N ASP A 248 9.33 -6.01 1.06
CA ASP A 248 9.44 -7.20 0.23
C ASP A 248 8.02 -7.68 -0.13
N PRO A 249 7.73 -7.93 -1.43
CA PRO A 249 6.41 -8.40 -1.86
C PRO A 249 5.96 -9.68 -1.12
N LYS A 250 6.88 -10.61 -0.83
CA LYS A 250 6.55 -11.86 -0.13
C LYS A 250 6.17 -11.61 1.32
N MET A 251 6.88 -10.72 2.02
CA MET A 251 6.56 -10.33 3.39
C MET A 251 5.14 -9.76 3.49
N ARG A 252 4.82 -8.83 2.59
CA ARG A 252 3.50 -8.19 2.55
C ARG A 252 2.39 -9.17 2.16
N ALA A 253 2.67 -10.06 1.21
CA ALA A 253 1.72 -11.10 0.79
C ALA A 253 1.42 -12.08 1.93
N MET A 254 2.45 -12.56 2.65
CA MET A 254 2.28 -13.43 3.82
C MET A 254 1.49 -12.74 4.93
N GLU A 255 1.77 -11.48 5.22
CA GLU A 255 0.99 -10.69 6.18
C GLU A 255 -0.48 -10.61 5.78
N ALA A 256 -0.78 -10.30 4.50
CA ALA A 256 -2.14 -10.27 3.98
C ALA A 256 -2.83 -11.64 4.11
N TYR A 257 -2.12 -12.73 3.80
CA TYR A 257 -2.62 -14.09 3.98
C TYR A 257 -2.98 -14.41 5.43
N ILE A 258 -2.07 -14.09 6.37
CA ILE A 258 -2.30 -14.30 7.80
C ILE A 258 -3.54 -13.54 8.29
N TYR A 259 -3.71 -12.27 7.87
CA TYR A 259 -4.92 -11.51 8.17
C TYR A 259 -6.18 -12.13 7.53
N ALA A 260 -6.11 -12.58 6.28
CA ALA A 260 -7.23 -13.19 5.59
C ALA A 260 -7.73 -14.46 6.31
N LYS A 261 -6.81 -15.30 6.82
CA LYS A 261 -7.14 -16.51 7.60
C LYS A 261 -7.72 -16.20 8.99
N ARG A 262 -7.53 -14.99 9.50
CA ARG A 262 -8.01 -14.52 10.80
C ARG A 262 -9.12 -13.48 10.71
N LYS A 263 -9.71 -13.31 9.52
CA LYS A 263 -10.82 -12.41 9.27
C LYS A 263 -11.99 -12.71 10.21
N GLY A 264 -12.55 -11.66 10.80
CA GLY A 264 -13.69 -11.76 11.73
C GLY A 264 -13.29 -11.85 13.20
N VAL A 265 -12.01 -12.01 13.53
CA VAL A 265 -11.53 -11.93 14.91
C VAL A 265 -11.36 -10.45 15.32
N PRO A 266 -11.89 -10.02 16.48
CA PRO A 266 -11.72 -8.65 16.96
C PRO A 266 -10.25 -8.26 17.18
N LEU A 267 -9.89 -7.03 16.81
CA LEU A 267 -8.56 -6.47 17.07
C LEU A 267 -8.40 -6.21 18.59
N GLU A 268 -7.37 -6.79 19.19
CA GLU A 268 -7.06 -6.68 20.61
C GLU A 268 -5.56 -6.43 20.81
N PHE A 269 -5.10 -5.25 20.35
CA PHE A 269 -3.67 -4.89 20.38
C PHE A 269 -3.07 -4.99 21.79
N GLY A 270 -1.82 -5.45 21.90
CA GLY A 270 -1.09 -5.59 23.15
C GLY A 270 -1.38 -6.85 23.96
N LYS A 271 -2.41 -7.62 23.57
CA LYS A 271 -2.76 -8.88 24.24
C LYS A 271 -1.70 -9.96 24.00
N HIS A 272 -1.34 -10.69 25.06
CA HIS A 272 -0.39 -11.80 25.00
C HIS A 272 -1.11 -13.14 24.94
#